data_AF-A0A972SRJ7-F1
#
_entry.id   AF-A0A972SRJ7-F1
#
_cell.length_a   1.000
_cell.length_b   1.000
_cell.length_c   1.000
_cell.angle_alpha   90.00
_cell.angle_beta   90.00
_cell.angle_gamma   90.00
#
_symmetry.space_group_name_H-M   'P 1'
#
loop_
_entity.id
_entity.type
_entity.pdbx_description
1 polymer ?
#
loop_
_entity_poly.entity_id
_entity_poly.type
_entity_poly.pdbx_seq_one_letter_code
_entity_poly.pdbx_strand_id
1 'polypeptide(L)'
;MKKMLPMAAIAVALSVFFTAASASVAASESRKNARQTTSIKKVPPTIAFTRVSEPREHAFTMLVPRGWIVEGGIFRVDPNRTGGTGNSIEAKCDIAVKSDAEGTVMLRRLPKINYADGPMLPPTHGPGMNYNGMTVVRMPGWEDYLLYVFSQTRAGATGARVVQKESLPKLAQLVSRLSEPVARALMQVGIQPPTYQAGFIIVEYTENGKAYKELLYTVLVDARRSMGLWANDFTTTMRSPAGDVDQWKPVLDIVGNSVRLNPQWVAGELRGQGERAEISRKVLEDLNRIDREITAHRTRTQQAIQKDQYLTLTGQEDYVNPITGKVERDTSDWSRRWVNANGDYIYSNDTTYDPNRDPGLPRQDFRLTRPRR
;
A
#
# COMPACT_ATOMS: atom_id res chain seq x y z
N MET A 1 -23.16 12.46 5.23
CA MET A 1 -21.85 11.93 5.69
C MET A 1 -21.43 10.80 4.75
N LYS A 2 -20.38 11.01 3.96
CA LYS A 2 -19.86 10.05 2.98
C LYS A 2 -19.19 8.88 3.72
N LYS A 3 -19.73 7.67 3.57
CA LYS A 3 -19.12 6.43 4.09
C LYS A 3 -17.80 6.20 3.36
N MET A 4 -16.69 6.13 4.09
CA MET A 4 -15.43 5.57 3.57
C MET A 4 -15.66 4.09 3.28
N LEU A 5 -15.60 3.70 2.00
CA LEU A 5 -15.59 2.30 1.59
C LEU A 5 -14.19 1.69 1.83
N PRO A 6 -14.11 0.41 2.24
CA PRO A 6 -12.85 -0.25 2.58
C PRO A 6 -12.00 -0.50 1.32
N MET A 7 -10.73 -0.07 1.34
CA MET A 7 -9.74 -0.24 0.26
C MET A 7 -9.54 -1.69 -0.21
N ALA A 8 -9.90 -2.69 0.60
CA ALA A 8 -9.75 -4.11 0.24
C ALA A 8 -10.66 -4.57 -0.92
N ALA A 9 -11.82 -3.94 -1.10
CA ALA A 9 -12.73 -4.29 -2.20
C ALA A 9 -12.25 -3.77 -3.57
N ILE A 10 -11.30 -2.82 -3.57
CA ILE A 10 -10.83 -2.13 -4.78
C ILE A 10 -9.57 -2.80 -5.34
N ALA A 11 -8.79 -3.48 -4.50
CA ALA A 11 -7.54 -4.11 -4.91
C ALA A 11 -7.72 -5.35 -5.80
N VAL A 12 -8.92 -5.94 -5.85
CA VAL A 12 -9.28 -7.08 -6.72
C VAL A 12 -9.28 -6.71 -8.20
N ALA A 13 -9.45 -5.42 -8.50
CA ALA A 13 -9.57 -4.94 -9.86
C ALA A 13 -8.22 -4.93 -10.62
N LEU A 14 -7.11 -4.62 -9.95
CA LEU A 14 -5.88 -4.22 -10.62
C LEU A 14 -4.90 -5.36 -10.98
N SER A 15 -5.27 -6.61 -10.75
CA SER A 15 -4.30 -7.72 -10.64
C SER A 15 -4.38 -8.78 -11.74
N VAL A 16 -5.06 -8.51 -12.87
CA VAL A 16 -5.21 -9.53 -13.93
C VAL A 16 -4.74 -9.02 -15.28
N PHE A 17 -3.43 -8.86 -15.51
CA PHE A 17 -2.89 -8.98 -16.88
C PHE A 17 -1.46 -9.54 -16.86
N PHE A 18 -1.31 -10.82 -17.18
CA PHE A 18 -0.08 -11.34 -17.78
C PHE A 18 -0.37 -11.61 -19.25
N THR A 19 -0.42 -10.54 -20.03
CA THR A 19 -0.44 -10.64 -21.50
C THR A 19 0.74 -9.86 -22.01
N ALA A 20 1.70 -10.57 -22.61
CA ALA A 20 2.80 -9.97 -23.35
C ALA A 20 2.22 -9.07 -24.44
N ALA A 21 2.32 -7.76 -24.24
CA ALA A 21 2.07 -6.79 -25.27
C ALA A 21 3.27 -6.79 -26.21
N SER A 22 3.16 -7.54 -27.31
CA SER A 22 4.11 -7.50 -28.40
C SER A 22 4.05 -6.13 -29.09
N ALA A 23 4.93 -5.22 -28.69
CA ALA A 23 5.27 -4.05 -29.50
C ALA A 23 6.26 -4.48 -30.60
N SER A 24 5.73 -5.10 -31.66
CA SER A 24 6.45 -5.16 -32.94
C SER A 24 6.36 -3.76 -33.55
N VAL A 25 7.38 -2.94 -33.32
CA VAL A 25 7.60 -1.75 -34.15
C VAL A 25 8.56 -2.18 -35.25
N ALA A 26 7.98 -2.38 -36.43
CA ALA A 26 8.71 -2.57 -37.67
C ALA A 26 9.61 -1.36 -37.89
N ALA A 27 10.92 -1.56 -37.82
CA ALA A 27 11.91 -0.65 -38.37
C ALA A 27 12.39 -1.24 -39.70
N SER A 28 11.75 -0.85 -40.80
CA SER A 28 12.29 -1.06 -42.13
C SER A 28 12.81 0.26 -42.68
N GLU A 29 14.00 0.16 -43.29
CA GLU A 29 14.64 1.12 -44.19
C GLU A 29 15.38 2.30 -43.56
N SER A 30 16.69 2.10 -43.35
CA SER A 30 17.73 2.87 -44.06
C SER A 30 19.09 2.64 -43.40
N ARG A 31 19.98 1.89 -44.07
CA ARG A 31 21.35 2.32 -44.39
C ARG A 31 22.16 1.16 -44.96
N LYS A 32 22.33 1.21 -46.29
CA LYS A 32 23.42 0.53 -46.99
C LYS A 32 24.75 1.22 -46.65
N ASN A 33 25.78 0.39 -46.56
CA ASN A 33 27.22 0.69 -46.58
C ASN A 33 27.86 1.28 -45.31
N ALA A 34 28.59 0.44 -44.57
CA ALA A 34 30.03 0.62 -44.36
C ALA A 34 30.68 -0.60 -43.67
N ARG A 35 31.68 -1.16 -44.38
CA ARG A 35 32.89 -1.89 -43.91
C ARG A 35 32.76 -3.06 -42.94
N GLN A 36 33.09 -4.23 -43.50
CA GLN A 36 33.63 -5.40 -42.82
C GLN A 36 34.74 -5.04 -41.83
N THR A 37 34.46 -5.29 -40.56
CA THR A 37 35.46 -5.66 -39.56
C THR A 37 35.01 -6.99 -38.97
N THR A 38 35.85 -7.99 -39.14
CA THR A 38 35.70 -9.36 -38.65
C THR A 38 35.60 -9.37 -37.13
N SER A 39 34.38 -9.45 -36.61
CA SER A 39 34.08 -9.78 -35.21
C SER A 39 33.71 -11.26 -35.13
N ILE A 40 34.46 -12.01 -34.32
CA ILE A 40 34.25 -13.42 -34.02
C ILE A 40 32.83 -13.57 -33.42
N LYS A 41 31.92 -14.23 -34.17
CA LYS A 41 30.55 -14.52 -33.70
C LYS A 41 30.62 -15.37 -32.42
N LYS A 42 30.27 -14.76 -31.27
CA LYS A 42 30.29 -15.37 -29.93
C LYS A 42 29.00 -16.11 -29.54
N VAL A 43 28.11 -16.39 -30.49
CA VAL A 43 26.88 -17.17 -30.22
C VAL A 43 26.85 -18.37 -31.15
N PRO A 44 26.46 -19.57 -30.65
CA PRO A 44 26.33 -20.74 -31.48
C PRO A 44 25.43 -20.46 -32.68
N PRO A 45 25.75 -20.97 -33.88
CA PRO A 45 24.89 -20.84 -35.07
C PRO A 45 23.50 -21.46 -34.88
N THR A 46 23.29 -22.23 -33.81
CA THR A 46 22.02 -22.83 -33.42
C THR A 46 21.85 -22.75 -31.91
N ILE A 47 20.75 -22.16 -31.45
CA ILE A 47 20.34 -22.19 -30.05
C ILE A 47 19.13 -23.11 -29.92
N ALA A 48 19.26 -24.15 -29.10
CA ALA A 48 18.14 -25.00 -28.73
C ALA A 48 17.42 -24.42 -27.51
N PHE A 49 16.09 -24.38 -27.55
CA PHE A 49 15.26 -23.93 -26.43
C PHE A 49 14.57 -25.12 -25.76
N THR A 50 14.39 -25.04 -24.45
CA THR A 50 13.61 -25.97 -23.64
C THR A 50 12.50 -25.22 -22.93
N ARG A 51 11.30 -25.82 -22.86
CA ARG A 51 10.20 -25.24 -22.09
C ARG A 51 10.43 -25.52 -20.61
N VAL A 52 10.56 -24.47 -19.82
CA VAL A 52 10.81 -24.52 -18.38
C VAL A 52 9.59 -23.95 -17.66
N SER A 53 9.19 -24.60 -16.56
CA SER A 53 8.14 -24.09 -15.70
C SER A 53 8.69 -23.07 -14.71
N GLU A 54 7.88 -22.08 -14.34
CA GLU A 54 8.19 -21.19 -13.23
C GLU A 54 8.55 -22.02 -11.97
N PRO A 55 9.69 -21.76 -11.29
CA PRO A 55 10.27 -22.73 -10.36
C PRO A 55 9.50 -23.01 -9.07
N ARG A 56 8.60 -22.12 -8.63
CA ARG A 56 8.03 -22.17 -7.28
C ARG A 56 6.58 -22.63 -7.24
N GLU A 57 5.72 -22.05 -8.08
CA GLU A 57 4.29 -22.34 -8.10
C GLU A 57 3.81 -22.93 -9.43
N HIS A 58 4.70 -23.09 -10.41
CA HIS A 58 4.37 -23.57 -11.76
C HIS A 58 3.27 -22.73 -12.42
N ALA A 59 3.28 -21.43 -12.15
CA ALA A 59 2.27 -20.46 -12.59
C ALA A 59 2.25 -20.25 -14.12
N PHE A 60 3.39 -20.46 -14.76
CA PHE A 60 3.54 -20.37 -16.21
C PHE A 60 4.72 -21.23 -16.68
N THR A 61 4.86 -21.32 -18.00
CA THR A 61 6.04 -21.89 -18.65
C THR A 61 6.61 -20.91 -19.66
N MET A 62 7.91 -20.95 -19.92
CA MET A 62 8.58 -20.15 -20.96
C MET A 62 9.63 -20.98 -21.68
N LEU A 63 10.00 -20.59 -22.90
CA LEU A 63 11.14 -21.13 -23.62
C LEU A 63 12.43 -20.48 -23.10
N VAL A 64 13.39 -21.32 -22.71
CA VAL A 64 14.70 -20.90 -22.20
C VAL A 64 15.78 -21.59 -23.01
N PRO A 65 16.84 -20.88 -23.45
CA PRO A 65 17.98 -21.52 -24.10
C PRO A 65 18.55 -22.65 -23.22
N ARG A 66 18.89 -23.77 -23.83
CA ARG A 66 19.45 -24.92 -23.11
C ARG A 66 20.73 -24.50 -22.37
N GLY A 67 20.81 -24.85 -21.09
CA GLY A 67 21.96 -24.54 -20.23
C GLY A 67 21.90 -23.17 -19.55
N TRP A 68 20.88 -22.34 -19.84
CA TRP A 68 20.68 -21.09 -19.12
C TRP A 68 20.05 -21.32 -17.75
N ILE A 69 20.31 -20.39 -16.84
CA ILE A 69 19.87 -20.43 -15.46
C ILE A 69 18.55 -19.67 -15.32
N VAL A 70 17.57 -20.30 -14.69
CA VAL A 70 16.32 -19.64 -14.27
C VAL A 70 16.36 -19.47 -12.76
N GLU A 71 16.23 -18.23 -12.29
CA GLU A 71 16.26 -17.87 -10.88
C GLU A 71 15.02 -17.06 -10.48
N GLY A 72 14.64 -17.17 -9.21
CA GLY A 72 13.48 -16.49 -8.66
C GLY A 72 12.18 -17.26 -8.93
N GLY A 73 11.13 -16.55 -9.28
CA GLY A 73 9.79 -17.09 -9.50
C GLY A 73 8.70 -16.33 -8.77
N ILE A 74 7.57 -17.02 -8.58
CA ILE A 74 6.44 -16.50 -7.82
C ILE A 74 6.79 -16.43 -6.33
N PHE A 75 6.37 -15.37 -5.66
CA PHE A 75 6.42 -15.27 -4.21
C PHE A 75 5.22 -14.52 -3.68
N ARG A 76 4.94 -14.74 -2.39
CA ARG A 76 3.82 -14.11 -1.70
C ARG A 76 4.35 -13.29 -0.54
N VAL A 77 3.81 -12.09 -0.42
CA VAL A 77 4.18 -11.16 0.66
C VAL A 77 3.29 -11.47 1.87
N ASP A 78 3.90 -11.70 3.03
CA ASP A 78 3.18 -11.90 4.29
C ASP A 78 2.71 -10.53 4.84
N PRO A 79 1.38 -10.26 4.91
CA PRO A 79 0.87 -8.97 5.35
C PRO A 79 1.22 -8.65 6.80
N ASN A 80 1.44 -9.66 7.65
CA ASN A 80 1.81 -9.47 9.05
C ASN A 80 3.25 -8.99 9.21
N ARG A 81 4.12 -9.32 8.25
CA ARG A 81 5.51 -8.86 8.23
C ARG A 81 5.66 -7.50 7.57
N THR A 82 4.81 -7.18 6.60
CA THR A 82 4.87 -5.90 5.87
C THR A 82 4.03 -4.79 6.49
N GLY A 83 3.28 -5.05 7.56
CA GLY A 83 2.46 -4.03 8.21
C GLY A 83 1.19 -3.67 7.42
N GLY A 84 0.66 -4.63 6.66
CA GLY A 84 -0.61 -4.46 5.93
C GLY A 84 -0.66 -5.21 4.60
N THR A 85 -1.81 -5.12 3.94
CA THR A 85 -2.18 -6.00 2.81
C THR A 85 -1.80 -5.48 1.45
N GLY A 86 -1.36 -4.22 1.32
CA GLY A 86 -1.19 -3.52 0.05
C GLY A 86 -0.27 -4.21 -0.96
N ASN A 87 0.73 -4.97 -0.52
CA ASN A 87 1.58 -5.79 -1.39
C ASN A 87 1.32 -7.30 -1.30
N SER A 88 0.29 -7.73 -0.54
CA SER A 88 -0.06 -9.12 -0.26
C SER A 88 -1.35 -9.59 -0.93
N ILE A 89 -2.06 -8.71 -1.65
CA ILE A 89 -3.33 -9.05 -2.31
C ILE A 89 -3.17 -10.06 -3.45
N GLU A 90 -2.09 -9.91 -4.22
CA GLU A 90 -1.76 -10.74 -5.39
C GLU A 90 -0.40 -11.42 -5.21
N ALA A 91 -0.22 -12.57 -5.85
CA ALA A 91 1.10 -13.18 -5.99
C ALA A 91 2.05 -12.24 -6.76
N LYS A 92 3.31 -12.16 -6.32
CA LYS A 92 4.37 -11.35 -6.94
C LYS A 92 5.29 -12.24 -7.76
N CYS A 93 5.94 -11.69 -8.77
CA CYS A 93 6.86 -12.44 -9.63
C CYS A 93 8.17 -11.68 -9.78
N ASP A 94 9.28 -12.25 -9.32
CA ASP A 94 10.62 -11.78 -9.61
C ASP A 94 11.38 -12.94 -10.23
N ILE A 95 11.55 -12.92 -11.55
CA ILE A 95 12.16 -14.03 -12.29
C ILE A 95 13.23 -13.53 -13.24
N ALA A 96 14.38 -14.20 -13.23
CA ALA A 96 15.51 -13.93 -14.10
C ALA A 96 15.87 -15.16 -14.93
N VAL A 97 16.22 -14.93 -16.19
CA VAL A 97 16.76 -15.94 -17.11
C VAL A 97 18.12 -15.45 -17.56
N LYS A 98 19.18 -16.21 -17.24
CA LYS A 98 20.58 -15.78 -17.37
C LYS A 98 21.40 -16.77 -18.17
N SER A 99 22.32 -16.29 -19.01
CA SER A 99 23.29 -17.13 -19.73
C SER A 99 24.31 -17.80 -18.81
N ASP A 100 24.61 -17.18 -17.67
CA ASP A 100 25.62 -17.59 -16.71
C ASP A 100 25.29 -17.01 -15.31
N ALA A 101 26.09 -17.33 -14.30
CA ALA A 101 25.87 -16.86 -12.93
C ALA A 101 25.90 -15.33 -12.81
N GLU A 102 26.79 -14.68 -13.56
CA GLU A 102 26.96 -13.22 -13.61
C GLU A 102 25.81 -12.53 -14.35
N GLY A 103 25.03 -13.26 -15.16
CA GLY A 103 23.98 -12.72 -16.00
C GLY A 103 24.51 -11.88 -17.16
N THR A 104 25.60 -12.30 -17.83
CA THR A 104 26.15 -11.60 -19.00
C THR A 104 25.06 -11.25 -20.02
N VAL A 105 24.22 -12.23 -20.34
CA VAL A 105 22.99 -12.02 -21.09
C VAL A 105 21.85 -12.40 -20.18
N MET A 106 20.91 -11.47 -19.97
CA MET A 106 19.86 -11.66 -18.99
C MET A 106 18.57 -10.96 -19.39
N LEU A 107 17.45 -11.63 -19.13
CA LEU A 107 16.13 -11.02 -19.00
C LEU A 107 15.70 -11.16 -17.54
N ARG A 108 15.23 -10.07 -16.92
CA ARG A 108 14.62 -10.10 -15.58
C ARG A 108 13.29 -9.37 -15.57
N ARG A 109 12.25 -10.05 -15.08
CA ARG A 109 10.95 -9.47 -14.76
C ARG A 109 10.94 -9.13 -13.28
N LEU A 110 10.87 -7.85 -12.95
CA LEU A 110 10.79 -7.38 -11.57
C LEU A 110 9.38 -7.54 -10.99
N PRO A 111 9.23 -7.64 -9.66
CA PRO A 111 7.91 -7.73 -9.04
C PRO A 111 7.12 -6.44 -9.25
N LYS A 112 5.81 -6.59 -9.40
CA LYS A 112 4.87 -5.47 -9.29
C LYS A 112 4.76 -5.05 -7.83
N ILE A 113 5.10 -3.82 -7.52
CA ILE A 113 5.02 -3.25 -6.18
C ILE A 113 3.99 -2.14 -6.18
N ASN A 114 3.11 -2.17 -5.17
CA ASN A 114 2.18 -1.10 -4.88
C ASN A 114 2.85 -0.12 -3.91
N TYR A 115 2.79 1.15 -4.24
CA TYR A 115 3.30 2.27 -3.45
C TYR A 115 2.14 3.18 -3.07
N ALA A 116 2.21 3.77 -1.88
CA ALA A 116 1.20 4.69 -1.40
C ALA A 116 1.51 6.13 -1.85
N ASP A 117 0.55 6.81 -2.48
CA ASP A 117 0.61 8.22 -2.87
C ASP A 117 -0.80 8.75 -3.17
N GLY A 118 -1.04 10.02 -2.89
CA GLY A 118 -2.29 10.69 -3.23
C GLY A 118 -3.03 11.29 -2.03
N PRO A 119 -4.14 11.97 -2.28
CA PRO A 119 -4.86 12.77 -1.29
C PRO A 119 -5.55 11.94 -0.20
N MET A 120 -5.63 10.62 -0.37
CA MET A 120 -6.23 9.71 0.61
C MET A 120 -5.28 9.31 1.73
N LEU A 121 -3.97 9.55 1.59
CA LEU A 121 -3.02 9.26 2.65
C LEU A 121 -3.22 10.24 3.81
N PRO A 122 -3.28 9.77 5.07
CA PRO A 122 -3.30 10.66 6.22
C PRO A 122 -2.03 11.54 6.24
N PRO A 123 -2.12 12.82 6.62
CA PRO A 123 -0.96 13.72 6.70
C PRO A 123 0.18 13.21 7.61
N THR A 124 -0.11 12.25 8.49
CA THR A 124 0.87 11.62 9.39
C THR A 124 1.79 10.61 8.70
N HIS A 125 1.55 10.27 7.43
CA HIS A 125 2.35 9.31 6.67
C HIS A 125 3.19 10.03 5.60
N GLY A 126 4.44 10.29 5.93
CA GLY A 126 5.41 10.93 5.03
C GLY A 126 6.16 9.95 4.12
N PRO A 127 6.97 10.46 3.18
CA PRO A 127 7.81 9.65 2.29
C PRO A 127 8.66 8.62 3.05
N GLY A 128 8.73 7.39 2.54
CA GLY A 128 9.47 6.28 3.12
C GLY A 128 8.74 5.53 4.25
N MET A 129 7.65 6.07 4.79
CA MET A 129 6.84 5.37 5.80
C MET A 129 6.05 4.22 5.18
N ASN A 130 5.59 3.29 6.02
CA ASN A 130 4.66 2.25 5.61
C ASN A 130 3.22 2.73 5.76
N TYR A 131 2.40 2.52 4.74
CA TYR A 131 0.96 2.70 4.78
C TYR A 131 0.28 1.43 4.25
N ASN A 132 -0.33 0.66 5.16
CA ASN A 132 -1.01 -0.61 4.85
C ASN A 132 -0.16 -1.56 3.99
N GLY A 133 1.12 -1.77 4.35
CA GLY A 133 2.00 -2.67 3.59
C GLY A 133 2.59 -2.08 2.31
N MET A 134 2.39 -0.79 2.04
CA MET A 134 2.98 -0.07 0.91
C MET A 134 3.94 1.00 1.43
N THR A 135 5.09 1.15 0.78
CA THR A 135 5.97 2.29 1.06
C THR A 135 5.36 3.55 0.46
N VAL A 136 5.33 4.64 1.23
CA VAL A 136 4.89 5.96 0.78
C VAL A 136 5.95 6.53 -0.15
N VAL A 137 5.65 6.60 -1.44
CA VAL A 137 6.56 7.09 -2.48
C VAL A 137 5.76 7.92 -3.46
N ARG A 138 6.18 9.16 -3.71
CA ARG A 138 5.56 10.01 -4.73
C ARG A 138 5.69 9.35 -6.09
N MET A 139 4.59 9.20 -6.83
CA MET A 139 4.65 8.60 -8.15
C MET A 139 5.55 9.44 -9.08
N PRO A 140 6.67 8.86 -9.56
CA PRO A 140 7.56 9.54 -10.49
C PRO A 140 7.02 9.48 -11.93
N GLY A 141 7.69 10.16 -12.86
CA GLY A 141 7.54 9.85 -14.28
C GLY A 141 8.11 8.45 -14.60
N TRP A 142 7.68 7.86 -15.72
CA TRP A 142 8.18 6.54 -16.13
C TRP A 142 9.71 6.53 -16.34
N GLU A 143 10.30 7.64 -16.80
CA GLU A 143 11.75 7.75 -17.01
C GLU A 143 12.49 7.71 -15.67
N ASP A 144 12.11 8.57 -14.73
CA ASP A 144 12.70 8.63 -13.39
C ASP A 144 12.55 7.31 -12.63
N TYR A 145 11.40 6.62 -12.80
CA TYR A 145 11.21 5.29 -12.25
C TYR A 145 12.22 4.28 -12.81
N LEU A 146 12.44 4.27 -14.13
CA LEU A 146 13.37 3.35 -14.75
C LEU A 146 14.83 3.65 -14.38
N LEU A 147 15.19 4.92 -14.21
CA LEU A 147 16.49 5.32 -13.68
C LEU A 147 16.67 4.85 -12.23
N TYR A 148 15.64 4.99 -11.39
CA TYR A 148 15.63 4.44 -10.04
C TYR A 148 15.84 2.92 -10.07
N VAL A 149 15.05 2.17 -10.87
CA VAL A 149 15.21 0.72 -11.03
C VAL A 149 16.62 0.35 -11.50
N PHE A 150 17.18 1.07 -12.47
CA PHE A 150 18.54 0.86 -12.94
C PHE A 150 19.55 0.99 -11.79
N SER A 151 19.50 2.09 -11.03
CA SER A 151 20.40 2.31 -9.89
C SER A 151 20.29 1.23 -8.81
N GLN A 152 19.09 0.72 -8.55
CA GLN A 152 18.87 -0.34 -7.55
C GLN A 152 19.38 -1.70 -8.04
N THR A 153 19.26 -1.98 -9.33
CA THR A 153 19.60 -3.29 -9.91
C THR A 153 21.04 -3.37 -10.40
N ARG A 154 21.71 -2.23 -10.60
CA ARG A 154 23.08 -2.11 -11.14
C ARG A 154 23.95 -1.23 -10.24
N ALA A 155 23.99 -1.53 -8.94
CA ALA A 155 24.79 -0.78 -7.97
C ALA A 155 26.29 -0.78 -8.29
N GLY A 156 26.80 -1.77 -9.04
CA GLY A 156 28.19 -1.86 -9.49
C GLY A 156 28.47 -1.23 -10.86
N ALA A 157 27.48 -0.64 -11.52
CA ALA A 157 27.66 -0.02 -12.83
C ALA A 157 28.41 1.32 -12.72
N THR A 158 29.30 1.53 -13.69
CA THR A 158 30.10 2.76 -13.85
C THR A 158 29.93 3.31 -15.26
N GLY A 159 30.07 4.62 -15.40
CA GLY A 159 29.94 5.29 -16.71
C GLY A 159 28.56 5.12 -17.36
N ALA A 160 27.50 4.95 -16.55
CA ALA A 160 26.16 4.73 -17.06
C ALA A 160 25.63 5.96 -17.82
N ARG A 161 25.13 5.72 -19.03
CA ARG A 161 24.59 6.75 -19.92
C ARG A 161 23.31 6.26 -20.58
N VAL A 162 22.23 7.03 -20.47
CA VAL A 162 21.01 6.79 -21.24
C VAL A 162 21.29 7.17 -22.70
N VAL A 163 21.12 6.20 -23.61
CA VAL A 163 21.39 6.38 -25.05
C VAL A 163 20.12 6.46 -25.89
N GLN A 164 19.01 5.97 -25.34
CA GLN A 164 17.69 6.09 -25.95
C GLN A 164 16.64 6.11 -24.85
N LYS A 165 15.57 6.86 -25.08
CA LYS A 165 14.38 6.85 -24.25
C LYS A 165 13.16 7.15 -25.09
N GLU A 166 12.04 6.51 -24.80
CA GLU A 166 10.80 6.73 -25.55
C GLU A 166 9.58 6.43 -24.68
N SER A 167 8.57 7.28 -24.77
CA SER A 167 7.24 6.95 -24.24
C SER A 167 6.58 5.88 -25.10
N LEU A 168 5.85 4.96 -24.48
CA LEU A 168 5.11 3.87 -25.14
C LEU A 168 3.59 4.07 -25.00
N PRO A 169 2.98 5.12 -25.56
CA PRO A 169 1.55 5.41 -25.37
C PRO A 169 0.65 4.29 -25.92
N LYS A 170 1.06 3.58 -26.98
CA LYS A 170 0.33 2.43 -27.51
C LYS A 170 0.27 1.26 -26.52
N LEU A 171 1.35 1.04 -25.75
CA LEU A 171 1.37 0.03 -24.69
C LEU A 171 0.43 0.43 -23.54
N ALA A 172 0.49 1.68 -23.09
CA ALA A 172 -0.42 2.21 -22.08
C ALA A 172 -1.90 2.10 -22.51
N GLN A 173 -2.21 2.41 -23.77
CA GLN A 173 -3.55 2.25 -24.36
C GLN A 173 -3.98 0.78 -24.43
N LEU A 174 -3.07 -0.13 -24.78
CA LEU A 174 -3.37 -1.56 -24.80
C LEU A 174 -3.70 -2.07 -23.40
N VAL A 175 -2.89 -1.76 -22.39
CA VAL A 175 -3.17 -2.14 -20.99
C VAL A 175 -4.49 -1.55 -20.52
N SER A 176 -4.76 -0.28 -20.85
CA SER A 176 -6.04 0.36 -20.57
C SER A 176 -7.23 -0.41 -21.16
N ARG A 177 -7.18 -0.77 -22.46
CA ARG A 177 -8.23 -1.56 -23.12
C ARG A 177 -8.40 -2.96 -22.52
N LEU A 178 -7.30 -3.63 -22.20
CA LEU A 178 -7.36 -4.94 -21.55
C LEU A 178 -8.06 -4.82 -20.18
N SER A 179 -7.78 -3.76 -19.44
CA SER A 179 -8.39 -3.48 -18.14
C SER A 179 -9.83 -2.95 -18.19
N GLU A 180 -10.44 -2.79 -19.36
CA GLU A 180 -11.75 -2.16 -19.50
C GLU A 180 -12.89 -2.89 -18.74
N PRO A 181 -12.98 -4.24 -18.73
CA PRO A 181 -13.99 -4.94 -17.95
C PRO A 181 -13.91 -4.62 -16.46
N VAL A 182 -12.69 -4.57 -15.95
CA VAL A 182 -12.38 -4.19 -14.58
C VAL A 182 -12.74 -2.72 -14.34
N ALA A 183 -12.32 -1.82 -15.24
CA ALA A 183 -12.60 -0.40 -15.13
C ALA A 183 -14.11 -0.13 -15.06
N ARG A 184 -14.92 -0.85 -15.84
CA ARG A 184 -16.38 -0.77 -15.77
C ARG A 184 -16.92 -1.21 -14.41
N ALA A 185 -16.41 -2.32 -13.86
CA ALA A 185 -16.81 -2.77 -12.52
C ALA A 185 -16.46 -1.73 -11.43
N LEU A 186 -15.28 -1.11 -11.51
CA LEU A 186 -14.88 -0.03 -10.61
C LEU A 186 -15.79 1.19 -10.71
N MET A 187 -16.15 1.61 -11.92
CA MET A 187 -17.04 2.75 -12.14
C MET A 187 -18.44 2.51 -11.56
N GLN A 188 -18.96 1.27 -11.62
CA GLN A 188 -20.27 0.91 -11.04
C GLN A 188 -20.33 1.13 -9.51
N VAL A 189 -19.20 1.00 -8.83
CA VAL A 189 -19.09 1.24 -7.38
C VAL A 189 -18.52 2.64 -7.05
N GLY A 190 -18.51 3.55 -8.03
CA GLY A 190 -18.11 4.95 -7.86
C GLY A 190 -16.59 5.18 -7.79
N ILE A 191 -15.79 4.20 -8.20
CA ILE A 191 -14.33 4.27 -8.16
C ILE A 191 -13.82 4.67 -9.54
N GLN A 192 -13.04 5.74 -9.59
CA GLN A 192 -12.40 6.15 -10.84
C GLN A 192 -11.35 5.11 -11.27
N PRO A 193 -11.37 4.66 -12.54
CA PRO A 193 -10.42 3.68 -13.02
C PRO A 193 -8.99 4.26 -13.05
N PRO A 194 -7.98 3.39 -12.93
CA PRO A 194 -6.59 3.82 -13.02
C PRO A 194 -6.26 4.39 -14.41
N THR A 195 -5.25 5.26 -14.45
CA THR A 195 -4.62 5.68 -15.71
C THR A 195 -3.24 5.05 -15.86
N TYR A 196 -2.71 5.03 -17.07
CA TYR A 196 -1.49 4.29 -17.40
C TYR A 196 -0.47 5.18 -18.10
N GLN A 197 0.79 5.06 -17.69
CA GLN A 197 1.94 5.62 -18.40
C GLN A 197 2.89 4.48 -18.74
N ALA A 198 3.57 4.54 -19.88
CA ALA A 198 4.54 3.51 -20.24
C ALA A 198 5.69 4.13 -21.02
N GLY A 199 6.85 3.51 -20.91
CA GLY A 199 8.05 3.95 -21.60
C GLY A 199 9.21 2.98 -21.42
N PHE A 200 10.28 3.24 -22.15
CA PHE A 200 11.53 2.51 -22.01
C PHE A 200 12.73 3.45 -22.02
N ILE A 201 13.83 2.97 -21.45
CA ILE A 201 15.17 3.54 -21.60
C ILE A 201 16.14 2.47 -22.07
N ILE A 202 17.17 2.86 -22.80
CA ILE A 202 18.35 2.05 -23.05
C ILE A 202 19.54 2.72 -22.40
N VAL A 203 20.25 1.97 -21.57
CA VAL A 203 21.42 2.43 -20.83
C VAL A 203 22.65 1.67 -21.31
N GLU A 204 23.72 2.39 -21.62
CA GLU A 204 25.06 1.84 -21.81
C GLU A 204 25.89 2.09 -20.56
N TYR A 205 26.62 1.08 -20.09
CA TYR A 205 27.42 1.16 -18.86
C TYR A 205 28.52 0.11 -18.85
N THR A 206 29.44 0.22 -17.90
CA THR A 206 30.44 -0.81 -17.60
C THR A 206 30.18 -1.41 -16.23
N GLU A 207 30.15 -2.74 -16.13
CA GLU A 207 30.03 -3.48 -14.87
C GLU A 207 31.03 -4.64 -14.91
N ASN A 208 31.83 -4.80 -13.85
CA ASN A 208 32.88 -5.82 -13.76
C ASN A 208 33.82 -5.86 -14.99
N GLY A 209 34.21 -4.67 -15.50
CA GLY A 209 35.11 -4.54 -16.65
C GLY A 209 34.49 -4.87 -18.01
N LYS A 210 33.19 -5.18 -18.08
CA LYS A 210 32.48 -5.46 -19.34
C LYS A 210 31.49 -4.36 -19.68
N ALA A 211 31.50 -3.94 -20.95
CA ALA A 211 30.54 -2.98 -21.47
C ALA A 211 29.20 -3.67 -21.78
N TYR A 212 28.12 -3.12 -21.24
CA TYR A 212 26.76 -3.60 -21.40
C TYR A 212 25.88 -2.56 -22.09
N LYS A 213 24.85 -3.07 -22.78
CA LYS A 213 23.69 -2.30 -23.21
C LYS A 213 22.44 -2.97 -22.64
N GLU A 214 21.64 -2.20 -21.93
CA GLU A 214 20.47 -2.70 -21.22
C GLU A 214 19.23 -1.89 -21.54
N LEU A 215 18.18 -2.59 -21.97
CA LEU A 215 16.84 -2.07 -22.16
C LEU A 215 16.05 -2.29 -20.87
N LEU A 216 15.45 -1.22 -20.35
CA LEU A 216 14.48 -1.27 -19.27
C LEU A 216 13.17 -0.67 -19.76
N TYR A 217 12.04 -1.32 -19.51
CA TYR A 217 10.72 -0.75 -19.79
C TYR A 217 9.75 -1.03 -18.65
N THR A 218 8.72 -0.20 -18.52
CA THR A 218 7.69 -0.36 -17.50
C THR A 218 6.34 0.20 -17.98
N VAL A 219 5.28 -0.22 -17.31
CA VAL A 219 3.99 0.45 -17.27
C VAL A 219 3.79 0.95 -15.84
N LEU A 220 3.52 2.23 -15.64
CA LEU A 220 3.09 2.78 -14.36
C LEU A 220 1.58 2.85 -14.33
N VAL A 221 0.99 2.37 -13.25
CA VAL A 221 -0.46 2.38 -13.01
C VAL A 221 -0.76 3.44 -11.97
N ASP A 222 -1.48 4.50 -12.35
CA ASP A 222 -1.86 5.60 -11.48
C ASP A 222 -3.30 5.40 -10.99
N ALA A 223 -3.42 5.01 -9.72
CA ALA A 223 -4.67 4.85 -9.01
C ALA A 223 -4.78 5.84 -7.83
N ARG A 224 -3.95 6.89 -7.80
CA ARG A 224 -3.78 7.74 -6.61
C ARG A 224 -5.03 8.50 -6.23
N ARG A 225 -5.81 8.92 -7.23
CA ARG A 225 -7.03 9.69 -7.03
C ARG A 225 -8.17 8.87 -6.44
N SER A 226 -8.22 7.56 -6.72
CA SER A 226 -9.33 6.69 -6.33
C SER A 226 -8.98 5.68 -5.23
N MET A 227 -7.70 5.31 -5.11
CA MET A 227 -7.22 4.28 -4.18
C MET A 227 -6.03 4.73 -3.33
N GLY A 228 -5.46 5.92 -3.56
CA GLY A 228 -4.29 6.38 -2.83
C GLY A 228 -3.03 5.54 -3.08
N LEU A 229 -2.93 4.90 -4.25
CA LEU A 229 -1.77 4.10 -4.62
C LEU A 229 -1.37 4.28 -6.09
N TRP A 230 -0.13 3.93 -6.40
CA TRP A 230 0.33 3.65 -7.75
C TRP A 230 1.17 2.37 -7.75
N ALA A 231 1.38 1.78 -8.91
CA ALA A 231 2.16 0.56 -9.04
C ALA A 231 3.06 0.57 -10.26
N ASN A 232 4.17 -0.16 -10.17
CA ASN A 232 4.94 -0.55 -11.33
C ASN A 232 4.43 -1.88 -11.87
N ASP A 233 4.07 -1.92 -13.14
CA ASP A 233 3.67 -3.12 -13.84
C ASP A 233 4.57 -3.35 -15.05
N PHE A 234 4.71 -4.58 -15.50
CA PHE A 234 5.55 -4.97 -16.65
C PHE A 234 7.02 -4.50 -16.65
N THR A 235 7.52 -3.85 -15.59
CA THR A 235 8.95 -3.55 -15.33
C THR A 235 9.90 -4.70 -15.63
N THR A 236 10.55 -4.64 -16.78
CA THR A 236 11.43 -5.70 -17.28
C THR A 236 12.75 -5.09 -17.69
N THR A 237 13.84 -5.80 -17.40
CA THR A 237 15.17 -5.44 -17.89
C THR A 237 15.74 -6.55 -18.76
N MET A 238 16.47 -6.15 -19.80
CA MET A 238 17.11 -7.03 -20.76
C MET A 238 18.48 -6.48 -21.09
N ARG A 239 19.54 -7.27 -20.82
CA ARG A 239 20.91 -6.85 -21.08
C ARG A 239 21.70 -7.87 -21.88
N SER A 240 22.70 -7.35 -22.58
CA SER A 240 23.76 -8.12 -23.24
C SER A 240 25.04 -7.29 -23.27
N PRO A 241 26.20 -7.90 -23.61
CA PRO A 241 27.38 -7.13 -23.98
C PRO A 241 27.04 -6.12 -25.08
N ALA A 242 27.60 -4.91 -25.00
CA ALA A 242 27.22 -3.81 -25.88
C ALA A 242 27.47 -4.11 -27.37
N GLY A 243 28.49 -4.92 -27.69
CA GLY A 243 28.81 -5.34 -29.05
C GLY A 243 27.95 -6.47 -29.62
N ASP A 244 27.13 -7.13 -28.79
CA ASP A 244 26.43 -8.38 -29.15
C ASP A 244 24.89 -8.22 -29.14
N VAL A 245 24.38 -6.98 -29.08
CA VAL A 245 22.93 -6.70 -28.90
C VAL A 245 22.09 -7.31 -30.01
N ASP A 246 22.42 -7.05 -31.28
CA ASP A 246 21.65 -7.56 -32.43
C ASP A 246 21.62 -9.09 -32.47
N GLN A 247 22.65 -9.72 -31.92
CA GLN A 247 22.78 -11.16 -31.87
C GLN A 247 21.91 -11.78 -30.76
N TRP A 248 21.82 -11.13 -29.60
CA TRP A 248 21.07 -11.63 -28.45
C TRP A 248 19.62 -11.19 -28.40
N LYS A 249 19.25 -10.10 -29.09
CA LYS A 249 17.88 -9.60 -29.12
C LYS A 249 16.85 -10.68 -29.51
N PRO A 250 17.02 -11.46 -30.60
CA PRO A 250 16.03 -12.47 -30.97
C PRO A 250 15.86 -13.56 -29.90
N VAL A 251 16.95 -13.89 -29.18
CA VAL A 251 16.93 -14.89 -28.11
C VAL A 251 16.11 -14.38 -26.93
N LEU A 252 16.36 -13.15 -26.50
CA LEU A 252 15.64 -12.52 -25.39
C LEU A 252 14.16 -12.27 -25.75
N ASP A 253 13.87 -11.91 -26.99
CA ASP A 253 12.50 -11.79 -27.50
C ASP A 253 11.76 -13.14 -27.41
N ILE A 254 12.39 -14.25 -27.80
CA ILE A 254 11.80 -15.61 -27.68
C ILE A 254 11.52 -15.94 -26.22
N VAL A 255 12.47 -15.67 -25.32
CA VAL A 255 12.29 -15.92 -23.87
C VAL A 255 11.08 -15.13 -23.35
N GLY A 256 11.03 -13.82 -23.59
CA GLY A 256 9.96 -12.95 -23.10
C GLY A 256 8.58 -13.26 -23.70
N ASN A 257 8.50 -13.59 -25.00
CA ASN A 257 7.23 -13.77 -25.71
C ASN A 257 6.67 -15.21 -25.64
N SER A 258 7.44 -16.16 -25.15
CA SER A 258 7.04 -17.58 -25.10
C SER A 258 6.29 -17.99 -23.82
N VAL A 259 6.02 -17.02 -22.94
CA VAL A 259 5.31 -17.22 -21.68
C VAL A 259 3.91 -17.75 -21.95
N ARG A 260 3.59 -18.89 -21.34
CA ARG A 260 2.26 -19.52 -21.35
C ARG A 260 1.81 -19.72 -19.91
N LEU A 261 0.76 -19.01 -19.53
CA LEU A 261 0.15 -19.14 -18.21
C LEU A 261 -0.44 -20.52 -17.99
N ASN A 262 -0.36 -21.02 -16.76
CA ASN A 262 -1.07 -22.20 -16.32
C ASN A 262 -2.52 -21.81 -15.97
N PRO A 263 -3.53 -22.22 -16.74
CA PRO A 263 -4.91 -21.80 -16.52
C PRO A 263 -5.47 -22.26 -15.16
N GLN A 264 -5.01 -23.41 -14.65
CA GLN A 264 -5.44 -23.88 -13.33
C GLN A 264 -4.87 -23.02 -12.20
N TRP A 265 -3.62 -22.59 -12.33
CA TRP A 265 -3.00 -21.66 -11.40
C TRP A 265 -3.71 -20.29 -11.44
N VAL A 266 -3.98 -19.76 -12.64
CA VAL A 266 -4.73 -18.51 -12.81
C VAL A 266 -6.13 -18.59 -12.19
N ALA A 267 -6.87 -19.68 -12.43
CA ALA A 267 -8.18 -19.89 -11.81
C ALA A 267 -8.09 -20.05 -10.28
N GLY A 268 -7.00 -20.63 -9.77
CA GLY A 268 -6.69 -20.67 -8.34
C GLY A 268 -6.44 -19.29 -7.76
N GLU A 269 -5.68 -18.44 -8.45
CA GLU A 269 -5.38 -17.08 -8.02
C GLU A 269 -6.61 -16.18 -8.05
N LEU A 270 -7.46 -16.27 -9.08
CA LEU A 270 -8.73 -15.55 -9.14
C LEU A 270 -9.67 -15.92 -7.97
N ARG A 271 -9.77 -17.22 -7.64
CA ARG A 271 -10.53 -17.67 -6.47
C ARG A 271 -9.92 -17.16 -5.17
N GLY A 272 -8.60 -17.31 -5.01
CA GLY A 272 -7.88 -16.87 -3.82
C GLY A 272 -7.93 -15.35 -3.62
N GLN A 273 -7.93 -14.55 -4.70
CA GLN A 273 -8.11 -13.10 -4.64
C GLN A 273 -9.53 -12.74 -4.19
N GLY A 274 -10.56 -13.43 -4.70
CA GLY A 274 -11.94 -13.26 -4.22
C GLY A 274 -12.09 -13.57 -2.73
N GLU A 275 -11.52 -14.69 -2.28
CA GLU A 275 -11.52 -15.08 -0.87
C GLU A 275 -10.73 -14.08 0.01
N ARG A 276 -9.53 -13.67 -0.41
CA ARG A 276 -8.69 -12.69 0.31
C ARG A 276 -9.33 -11.31 0.37
N ALA A 277 -10.05 -10.91 -0.67
CA ALA A 277 -10.80 -9.66 -0.68
C ALA A 277 -11.97 -9.68 0.29
N GLU A 278 -12.72 -10.79 0.35
CA GLU A 278 -13.79 -10.97 1.34
C GLU A 278 -13.25 -11.06 2.76
N ILE A 279 -12.14 -11.77 2.99
CA ILE A 279 -11.48 -11.82 4.30
C ILE A 279 -10.96 -10.44 4.70
N SER A 280 -10.32 -9.71 3.78
CA SER A 280 -9.83 -8.36 4.04
C SER A 280 -10.97 -7.35 4.25
N ARG A 281 -12.11 -7.53 3.58
CA ARG A 281 -13.34 -6.75 3.81
C ARG A 281 -13.86 -7.01 5.22
N LYS A 282 -13.96 -8.28 5.64
CA LYS A 282 -14.36 -8.66 7.01
C LYS A 282 -13.40 -8.10 8.06
N VAL A 283 -12.09 -8.24 7.85
CA VAL A 283 -11.07 -7.70 8.77
C VAL A 283 -11.13 -6.18 8.85
N LEU A 284 -11.32 -5.45 7.73
CA LEU A 284 -11.50 -4.00 7.77
C LEU A 284 -12.84 -3.58 8.39
N GLU A 285 -13.90 -4.35 8.21
CA GLU A 285 -15.18 -4.14 8.89
C GLU A 285 -15.05 -4.35 10.40
N ASP A 286 -14.29 -5.38 10.81
CA ASP A 286 -13.97 -5.65 12.19
C ASP A 286 -13.05 -4.59 12.79
N LEU A 287 -12.02 -4.12 12.08
CA LEU A 287 -11.18 -3.01 12.52
C LEU A 287 -11.97 -1.71 12.64
N ASN A 288 -12.88 -1.41 11.71
CA ASN A 288 -13.76 -0.25 11.82
C ASN A 288 -14.79 -0.39 12.95
N ARG A 289 -15.24 -1.61 13.24
CA ARG A 289 -16.10 -1.91 14.39
C ARG A 289 -15.33 -1.74 15.69
N ILE A 290 -14.12 -2.27 15.78
CA ILE A 290 -13.20 -2.10 16.91
C ILE A 290 -12.83 -0.62 17.08
N ASP A 291 -12.57 0.14 16.02
CA ASP A 291 -12.30 1.58 16.11
C ASP A 291 -13.55 2.38 16.52
N ARG A 292 -14.75 1.96 16.12
CA ARG A 292 -16.00 2.53 16.64
C ARG A 292 -16.22 2.14 18.09
N GLU A 293 -15.86 0.94 18.48
CA GLU A 293 -15.91 0.48 19.87
C GLU A 293 -14.88 1.24 20.71
N ILE A 294 -13.64 1.43 20.24
CA ILE A 294 -12.56 2.22 20.87
C ILE A 294 -12.92 3.70 20.88
N THR A 295 -13.52 4.24 19.83
CA THR A 295 -13.99 5.64 19.79
C THR A 295 -15.17 5.79 20.73
N ALA A 296 -16.16 4.89 20.75
CA ALA A 296 -17.25 4.90 21.71
C ALA A 296 -16.78 4.63 23.14
N HIS A 297 -15.72 3.84 23.33
CA HIS A 297 -15.04 3.64 24.61
C HIS A 297 -14.31 4.90 24.99
N ARG A 298 -13.61 5.58 24.08
CA ARG A 298 -12.96 6.89 24.30
C ARG A 298 -13.98 7.98 24.53
N THR A 299 -15.16 7.96 23.91
CA THR A 299 -16.25 8.90 24.17
C THR A 299 -16.91 8.61 25.51
N ARG A 300 -17.12 7.34 25.89
CA ARG A 300 -17.58 6.97 27.26
C ARG A 300 -16.53 7.26 28.32
N THR A 301 -15.26 7.05 28.03
CA THR A 301 -14.13 7.30 28.93
C THR A 301 -13.83 8.80 29.00
N GLN A 302 -13.96 9.57 27.92
CA GLN A 302 -13.86 11.04 27.92
C GLN A 302 -15.11 11.70 28.49
N GLN A 303 -16.30 11.10 28.37
CA GLN A 303 -17.48 11.57 29.10
C GLN A 303 -17.38 11.25 30.59
N ALA A 304 -16.78 10.12 30.97
CA ALA A 304 -16.46 9.81 32.36
C ALA A 304 -15.34 10.72 32.90
N ILE A 305 -14.27 10.95 32.14
CA ILE A 305 -13.12 11.80 32.51
C ILE A 305 -13.47 13.29 32.47
N GLN A 306 -14.30 13.79 31.54
CA GLN A 306 -14.77 15.18 31.55
C GLN A 306 -15.82 15.44 32.64
N LYS A 307 -16.63 14.43 32.98
CA LYS A 307 -17.57 14.53 34.11
C LYS A 307 -16.83 14.48 35.45
N ASP A 308 -15.76 13.68 35.57
CA ASP A 308 -14.90 13.64 36.77
C ASP A 308 -13.96 14.85 36.87
N GLN A 309 -13.38 15.34 35.76
CA GLN A 309 -12.48 16.51 35.77
C GLN A 309 -13.20 17.83 36.06
N TYR A 310 -14.49 17.97 35.73
CA TYR A 310 -15.26 19.19 36.02
C TYR A 310 -15.67 19.28 37.51
N LEU A 311 -15.92 18.14 38.17
CA LEU A 311 -16.23 18.09 39.60
C LEU A 311 -14.98 18.18 40.49
N THR A 312 -13.84 17.71 40.00
CA THR A 312 -12.57 17.75 40.76
C THR A 312 -11.93 19.15 40.78
N LEU A 313 -12.31 20.07 39.88
CA LEU A 313 -11.73 21.41 39.78
C LEU A 313 -12.59 22.55 40.36
N THR A 314 -13.79 22.28 40.90
CA THR A 314 -14.70 23.32 41.39
C THR A 314 -15.06 23.23 42.87
N GLY A 315 -14.72 22.14 43.58
CA GLY A 315 -14.99 21.99 45.01
C GLY A 315 -16.49 22.04 45.36
N GLN A 316 -17.36 21.57 44.45
CA GLN A 316 -18.83 21.61 44.61
C GLN A 316 -19.45 20.21 44.61
N GLU A 317 -20.43 19.99 45.47
CA GLU A 317 -21.19 18.76 45.63
C GLU A 317 -22.70 19.03 45.56
N ASP A 318 -23.48 18.04 45.10
CA ASP A 318 -24.93 18.12 44.98
C ASP A 318 -25.59 17.60 46.27
N TYR A 319 -26.36 18.46 46.95
CA TYR A 319 -27.09 18.13 48.18
C TYR A 319 -28.59 18.02 47.90
N VAL A 320 -29.26 17.10 48.59
CA VAL A 320 -30.74 17.05 48.59
C VAL A 320 -31.25 17.89 49.76
N ASN A 321 -32.00 18.95 49.45
CA ASN A 321 -32.66 19.77 50.47
C ASN A 321 -33.83 18.98 51.08
N PRO A 322 -33.80 18.65 52.38
CA PRO A 322 -34.82 17.82 53.03
C PRO A 322 -36.17 18.54 53.24
N ILE A 323 -36.23 19.84 52.99
CA ILE A 323 -37.46 20.64 53.08
C ILE A 323 -38.15 20.73 51.73
N THR A 324 -37.42 21.02 50.66
CA THR A 324 -38.00 21.27 49.33
C THR A 324 -37.92 20.05 48.40
N GLY A 325 -37.11 19.04 48.74
CA GLY A 325 -36.85 17.87 47.91
C GLY A 325 -36.00 18.16 46.66
N LYS A 326 -35.56 19.40 46.47
CA LYS A 326 -34.77 19.83 45.31
C LYS A 326 -33.29 19.54 45.53
N VAL A 327 -32.58 19.36 44.42
CA VAL A 327 -31.13 19.15 44.39
C VAL A 327 -30.47 20.51 44.23
N GLU A 328 -29.54 20.82 45.12
CA GLU A 328 -28.84 22.10 45.20
C GLU A 328 -27.33 21.87 45.16
N ARG A 329 -26.61 22.64 44.34
CA ARG A 329 -25.16 22.54 44.18
C ARG A 329 -24.44 23.57 45.05
N ASP A 330 -23.51 23.12 45.89
CA ASP A 330 -22.80 23.98 46.85
C ASP A 330 -21.43 23.41 47.24
N THR A 331 -20.58 24.14 47.97
CA THR A 331 -19.22 23.69 48.33
C THR A 331 -19.20 22.41 49.18
N SER A 332 -18.21 21.54 48.93
CA SER A 332 -17.92 20.32 49.71
C SER A 332 -16.90 20.55 50.85
N ASP A 333 -16.43 21.79 51.04
CA ASP A 333 -15.35 22.11 51.99
C ASP A 333 -15.77 21.97 53.47
N TRP A 334 -17.06 21.71 53.73
CA TRP A 334 -17.64 21.59 55.06
C TRP A 334 -18.33 20.24 55.27
N SER A 335 -18.01 19.55 56.37
CA SER A 335 -18.46 18.16 56.62
C SER A 335 -19.98 18.02 56.82
N ARG A 336 -20.65 19.09 57.24
CA ARG A 336 -22.08 19.13 57.54
C ARG A 336 -22.70 20.44 57.10
N ARG A 337 -23.87 20.34 56.48
CA ARG A 337 -24.70 21.47 56.06
C ARG A 337 -26.12 21.26 56.59
N TRP A 338 -26.68 22.29 57.20
CA TRP A 338 -28.02 22.29 57.76
C TRP A 338 -28.88 23.37 57.12
N VAL A 339 -30.18 23.11 56.95
CA VAL A 339 -31.14 24.06 56.37
C VAL A 339 -32.46 24.06 57.14
N ASN A 340 -33.09 25.21 57.29
CA ASN A 340 -34.44 25.35 57.84
C ASN A 340 -35.48 25.75 56.78
N ALA A 341 -36.76 25.81 57.16
CA ALA A 341 -37.85 26.14 56.24
C ALA A 341 -37.88 27.60 55.76
N ASN A 342 -37.14 28.50 56.43
CA ASN A 342 -36.99 29.89 56.04
C ASN A 342 -35.87 30.11 55.00
N GLY A 343 -35.06 29.09 54.72
CA GLY A 343 -33.93 29.18 53.79
C GLY A 343 -32.60 29.59 54.43
N ASP A 344 -32.48 29.52 55.76
CA ASP A 344 -31.22 29.75 56.47
C ASP A 344 -30.32 28.52 56.41
N TYR A 345 -29.01 28.73 56.22
CA TYR A 345 -28.00 27.66 56.11
C TYR A 345 -26.92 27.76 57.18
N ILE A 346 -26.52 26.62 57.74
CA ILE A 346 -25.40 26.51 58.68
C ILE A 346 -24.43 25.44 58.20
N TYR A 347 -23.15 25.78 58.14
CA TYR A 347 -22.05 24.90 57.72
C TYR A 347 -21.14 24.62 58.91
N SER A 348 -20.74 23.36 59.12
CA SER A 348 -19.85 22.98 60.21
C SER A 348 -18.96 21.79 59.86
N ASN A 349 -17.72 21.83 60.34
CA ASN A 349 -16.78 20.72 60.30
C ASN A 349 -16.82 19.84 61.57
N ASP A 350 -17.59 20.25 62.57
CA ASP A 350 -17.72 19.51 63.82
C ASP A 350 -18.80 18.43 63.71
N THR A 351 -18.39 17.17 63.86
CA THR A 351 -19.28 16.00 63.80
C THR A 351 -20.15 15.81 65.04
N THR A 352 -20.01 16.67 66.04
CA THR A 352 -20.81 16.66 67.27
C THR A 352 -21.74 17.86 67.39
N TYR A 353 -21.57 18.87 66.53
CA TYR A 353 -22.40 20.06 66.52
C TYR A 353 -23.81 19.77 65.96
N ASP A 354 -24.84 20.17 66.73
CA ASP A 354 -26.26 20.13 66.37
C ASP A 354 -26.86 21.53 66.59
N PRO A 355 -27.21 22.26 65.51
CA PRO A 355 -27.74 23.62 65.61
C PRO A 355 -29.08 23.70 66.35
N ASN A 356 -29.80 22.59 66.51
CA ASN A 356 -31.06 22.58 67.27
C ASN A 356 -30.85 22.53 68.79
N ARG A 357 -29.61 22.37 69.24
CA ARG A 357 -29.22 22.38 70.67
C ARG A 357 -28.39 23.60 71.05
N ASP A 358 -28.15 24.51 70.10
CA ASP A 358 -27.38 25.73 70.31
C ASP A 358 -28.28 26.83 70.89
N PRO A 359 -28.10 27.24 72.17
CA PRO A 359 -28.93 28.27 72.80
C PRO A 359 -28.67 29.67 72.22
N GLY A 360 -27.61 29.85 71.42
CA GLY A 360 -27.30 31.10 70.73
C GLY A 360 -28.06 31.30 69.42
N LEU A 361 -28.77 30.28 68.93
CA LEU A 361 -29.55 30.37 67.71
C LEU A 361 -31.02 30.72 68.01
N PRO A 362 -31.62 31.68 67.28
CA PRO A 362 -33.00 32.10 67.51
C PRO A 362 -34.03 31.04 67.11
N ARG A 363 -33.62 29.97 66.42
CA ARG A 363 -34.48 28.89 65.91
C ARG A 363 -33.78 27.55 65.97
N GLN A 364 -34.56 26.48 66.16
CA GLN A 364 -34.08 25.11 66.36
C GLN A 364 -34.78 24.11 65.41
N ASP A 365 -35.12 24.56 64.20
CA ASP A 365 -35.84 23.78 63.17
C ASP A 365 -34.95 23.36 61.98
N PHE A 366 -33.64 23.26 62.20
CA PHE A 366 -32.65 22.92 61.18
C PHE A 366 -32.61 21.41 60.89
N ARG A 367 -32.51 21.04 59.61
CA ARG A 367 -32.37 19.66 59.15
C ARG A 367 -31.09 19.49 58.34
N LEU A 368 -30.39 18.38 58.59
CA LEU A 368 -29.15 18.05 57.90
C LEU A 368 -29.44 17.73 56.42
N THR A 369 -28.73 18.39 55.51
CA THR A 369 -28.74 18.04 54.10
C THR A 369 -27.81 16.87 53.86
N ARG A 370 -28.18 15.95 52.97
CA ARG A 370 -27.36 14.79 52.65
C ARG A 370 -26.73 14.95 51.27
N PRO A 371 -25.44 14.61 51.12
CA PRO A 371 -24.82 14.50 49.81
C PRO A 371 -25.55 13.45 48.97
N ARG A 372 -25.78 13.78 47.70
CA ARG A 372 -26.34 12.85 46.73
C ARG A 372 -25.20 12.05 46.10
N ARG A 373 -24.95 10.84 46.62
CA ARG A 373 -23.99 9.89 46.03
C ARG A 373 -24.48 9.32 44.70
#